data_AF-A0A930TG35-F1
#
_entry.id   AF-A0A930TG35-F1
#
_cell.length_a   1.000
_cell.length_b   1.000
_cell.length_c   1.000
_cell.angle_alpha   90.00
_cell.angle_beta   90.00
_cell.angle_gamma   90.00
#
_symmetry.space_group_name_H-M   'P 1'
#
loop_
_entity.id
_entity.type
_entity.pdbx_description
1 polymer ?
#
loop_
_entity_poly.entity_id
_entity_poly.type
_entity_poly.pdbx_seq_one_letter_code
_entity_poly.pdbx_strand_id
1 'polypeptide(L)' 'MAIFRQYIAPLLIVLVFVVALVAVGARIFLPNDMAAPAPIDEVQPAQMPLTPQTPQDVAGILPTLDVLVRGLPDAQPDA' A
#
# COMPACT_ATOMS: atom_id res chain seq x y z
N MET A 1 -21.29 48.96 13.65
CA MET A 1 -20.07 48.24 13.21
C MET A 1 -20.33 47.34 12.00
N ALA A 2 -20.96 47.85 10.93
CA ALA A 2 -21.32 47.03 9.76
C ALA A 2 -20.16 46.85 8.77
N ILE A 3 -19.33 47.89 8.58
CA ILE A 3 -18.22 47.92 7.62
C ILE A 3 -17.19 46.82 7.88
N PHE A 4 -16.85 46.59 9.15
CA PHE A 4 -15.88 45.56 9.53
C PHE A 4 -16.37 44.15 9.19
N ARG A 5 -17.64 43.84 9.43
CA ARG A 5 -18.19 42.52 9.15
C ARG A 5 -18.59 42.33 7.69
N GLN A 6 -18.92 43.41 6.98
CA GLN A 6 -19.42 43.34 5.60
C GLN A 6 -18.31 43.39 4.54
N TYR A 7 -17.16 44.00 4.85
CA TYR A 7 -16.06 44.14 3.89
C TYR A 7 -14.76 43.57 4.40
N ILE A 8 -14.38 43.88 5.64
CA ILE A 8 -13.08 43.47 6.19
C ILE A 8 -13.09 41.96 6.47
N ALA A 9 -14.11 41.43 7.15
CA ALA A 9 -14.20 40.00 7.43
C ALA A 9 -14.25 39.12 6.17
N PRO A 10 -15.07 39.41 5.13
CA PRO A 10 -15.07 38.64 3.89
C PRO A 10 -13.75 38.72 3.14
N LEU A 11 -13.11 39.89 3.11
CA LEU A 11 -11.80 40.06 2.48
C LEU A 11 -10.72 39.23 3.19
N LEU A 12 -10.70 39.22 4.52
CA LEU A 12 -9.76 38.40 5.29
C LEU A 12 -9.99 36.90 5.08
N ILE A 13 -11.25 36.46 4.97
CA ILE A 13 -11.56 35.05 4.66
C ILE A 13 -10.95 34.67 3.32
N VAL A 14 -11.15 35.47 2.27
CA VAL A 14 -10.58 35.20 0.94
C VAL A 14 -9.05 35.26 0.98
N LEU A 15 -8.47 36.24 1.67
CA LEU A 15 -7.02 36.39 1.80
C LEU A 15 -6.40 35.16 2.47
N VAL A 16 -6.93 34.76 3.63
CA VAL A 16 -6.46 33.58 4.37
C VAL A 16 -6.68 32.31 3.54
N PHE A 17 -7.81 32.20 2.86
CA PHE A 17 -8.10 31.07 1.98
C PHE A 17 -7.07 30.96 0.84
N VAL A 18 -6.74 32.05 0.16
CA VAL A 18 -5.74 32.05 -0.92
C VAL A 18 -4.37 31.68 -0.37
N VAL A 19 -3.96 32.26 0.77
CA VAL A 19 -2.69 31.92 1.41
C VAL A 19 -2.65 30.43 1.79
N ALA A 20 -3.74 29.91 2.37
CA ALA A 20 -3.84 28.49 2.72
C ALA A 20 -3.79 27.59 1.49
N LEU A 21 -4.50 27.95 0.41
CA LEU A 21 -4.49 27.21 -0.85
C LEU A 21 -3.09 27.14 -1.45
N VAL A 22 -2.37 28.27 -1.49
CA VAL A 22 -0.99 28.33 -1.97
C VAL A 22 -0.05 27.55 -1.05
N ALA A 23 -0.15 27.71 0.27
CA ALA A 23 0.70 27.00 1.22
C ALA A 23 0.52 25.48 1.14
N VAL A 24 -0.73 25.01 1.05
CA VAL A 24 -1.05 23.58 0.89
C VAL A 24 -0.56 23.06 -0.46
N GLY A 25 -0.75 23.81 -1.54
CA GLY A 25 -0.24 23.43 -2.86
C GLY A 25 1.29 23.41 -2.93
N ALA A 26 1.96 24.36 -2.27
CA ALA A 26 3.41 24.47 -2.24
C ALA A 26 4.08 23.42 -1.33
N ARG A 27 3.38 22.95 -0.28
CA ARG A 27 3.93 21.97 0.69
C ARG A 27 4.49 20.71 0.00
N ILE A 28 3.81 20.23 -1.05
CA ILE A 28 4.22 19.02 -1.80
C ILE A 28 5.59 19.22 -2.49
N PHE A 29 5.93 20.45 -2.82
CA PHE A 29 7.20 20.80 -3.46
C PHE A 29 8.29 21.20 -2.47
N LEU A 30 8.02 21.17 -1.16
CA LEU A 30 9.04 21.48 -0.17
C LEU A 30 10.04 20.31 -0.11
N PRO A 31 11.37 20.57 -0.16
CA PRO A 31 12.37 19.49 -0.13
C PRO A 31 12.19 18.53 1.06
N ASN A 32 11.71 19.05 2.18
CA ASN A 32 11.43 18.28 3.39
C ASN A 32 10.20 17.35 3.27
N ASP A 33 9.24 17.64 2.39
CA ASP A 33 8.05 16.79 2.16
C ASP A 33 8.45 15.52 1.39
N MET A 34 9.40 15.62 0.46
CA MET A 34 9.99 14.50 -0.28
C MET A 34 11.20 13.87 0.42
N ALA A 35 11.58 14.36 1.61
CA ALA A 35 12.80 13.93 2.30
C ALA A 35 12.67 12.60 3.04
N ALA A 36 11.46 12.03 3.16
CA ALA A 36 11.30 10.70 3.73
C ALA A 36 11.46 9.67 2.59
N PRO A 37 12.56 8.89 2.56
CA PRO A 37 12.60 7.70 1.72
C PRO A 37 11.36 6.88 2.05
N ALA A 38 10.69 6.35 1.02
CA ALA A 38 9.62 5.40 1.22
C ALA A 38 10.10 4.34 2.23
N PRO A 39 9.25 3.87 3.17
CA PRO A 39 9.60 2.77 4.04
C PRO A 39 10.05 1.59 3.17
N ILE A 40 11.37 1.46 3.07
CA ILE A 40 12.02 0.24 2.72
C ILE A 40 12.07 -0.52 4.04
N ASP A 41 10.91 -1.04 4.44
CA ASP A 41 11.00 -2.36 5.05
C ASP A 41 11.85 -3.13 4.05
N GLU A 42 13.01 -3.63 4.50
CA GLU A 42 13.54 -4.81 3.85
C GLU A 42 12.32 -5.68 3.73
N VAL A 43 11.84 -5.92 2.51
CA VAL A 43 11.00 -7.06 2.26
C VAL A 43 11.88 -8.18 2.75
N GLN A 44 11.75 -8.53 4.03
CA GLN A 44 12.08 -9.83 4.54
C GLN A 44 11.32 -10.66 3.52
N PRO A 45 12.01 -11.31 2.56
CA PRO A 45 11.32 -12.13 1.61
C PRO A 45 10.44 -12.97 2.51
N ALA A 46 9.11 -12.86 2.34
CA ALA A 46 8.18 -13.61 3.15
C ALA A 46 8.82 -14.97 3.29
N GLN A 47 9.16 -15.37 4.51
CA GLN A 47 9.88 -16.60 4.77
C GLN A 47 8.92 -17.74 4.45
N MET A 48 8.46 -17.81 3.21
CA MET A 48 8.16 -19.02 2.51
C MET A 48 9.48 -19.77 2.58
N PRO A 49 9.55 -20.85 3.36
CA PRO A 49 10.71 -21.71 3.35
C PRO A 49 10.73 -22.36 1.97
N LEU A 50 11.32 -21.67 0.99
CA LEU A 50 11.60 -22.23 -0.34
C LEU A 50 12.89 -23.05 -0.31
N THR A 51 13.46 -23.27 0.88
CA THR A 51 14.54 -24.22 1.10
C THR A 51 13.92 -25.50 1.63
N PRO A 52 13.94 -26.60 0.86
CA PRO A 52 13.59 -27.91 1.41
C PRO A 52 14.55 -28.21 2.56
N GLN A 53 14.04 -28.31 3.78
CA GLN A 53 14.87 -28.45 4.98
C GLN A 53 15.38 -29.89 5.14
N THR A 54 14.80 -30.86 4.43
CA THR A 54 15.34 -32.22 4.28
C THR A 54 15.00 -32.84 2.92
N PRO A 55 15.75 -33.85 2.44
CA PRO A 55 15.40 -34.62 1.24
C PRO A 55 14.00 -35.26 1.30
N GLN A 56 13.44 -35.46 2.51
CA GLN A 56 12.09 -35.97 2.71
C GLN A 56 10.99 -34.93 2.39
N ASP A 57 11.26 -33.63 2.55
CA ASP A 57 10.34 -32.57 2.14
C ASP A 57 10.16 -32.59 0.61
N VAL A 58 11.25 -32.76 -0.14
CA VAL A 58 11.19 -32.84 -1.61
C VAL A 58 10.44 -34.09 -2.05
N ALA A 59 10.65 -35.22 -1.38
CA ALA A 59 9.95 -36.48 -1.69
C ALA A 59 8.43 -36.41 -1.44
N GLY A 60 7.98 -35.63 -0.44
CA GLY A 60 6.57 -35.38 -0.16
C GLY A 60 5.90 -34.34 -1.07
N ILE A 61 6.69 -33.46 -1.70
CA ILE A 61 6.22 -32.45 -2.66
C ILE A 61 5.95 -33.06 -4.05
N LEU A 62 6.72 -34.08 -4.47
CA LEU A 62 6.51 -34.75 -5.76
C LEU A 62 5.08 -35.27 -6.01
N PRO A 63 4.39 -35.95 -5.06
CA PRO A 63 3.03 -36.43 -5.28
C PRO A 63 1.96 -35.35 -5.26
N THR A 64 2.12 -34.25 -4.51
CA THR A 64 1.11 -33.17 -4.44
C THR A 64 1.12 -32.28 -5.68
N LEU A 65 2.29 -32.14 -6.33
CA LEU A 65 2.42 -31.44 -7.60
C LEU A 65 1.88 -32.27 -8.79
N ASP A 66 1.94 -33.60 -8.73
CA ASP A 66 1.37 -34.48 -9.78
C ASP A 66 -0.16 -34.29 -9.90
N VAL A 67 -0.85 -34.04 -8.77
CA VAL A 67 -2.30 -33.72 -8.74
C VAL A 67 -2.61 -32.35 -9.33
N LEU A 68 -1.74 -31.35 -9.11
CA LEU A 68 -1.92 -30.02 -9.71
C LEU A 68 -1.64 -30.04 -11.22
N VAL A 69 -0.64 -30.82 -11.66
CA VAL A 69 -0.26 -30.97 -13.07
C VAL A 69 -1.27 -31.81 -13.84
N ARG A 70 -1.84 -32.86 -13.23
CA ARG A 70 -2.84 -33.73 -13.86
C ARG A 70 -4.28 -33.24 -13.69
N GLY A 71 -4.50 -32.23 -12.84
CA GLY A 71 -5.83 -31.83 -12.39
C GLY A 71 -6.36 -32.79 -11.33
N LEU A 72 -7.24 -32.27 -10.45
CA LEU A 72 -7.87 -33.03 -9.39
C LEU A 72 -8.55 -34.27 -10.01
N PRO A 73 -8.16 -35.51 -9.62
CA PRO A 73 -8.85 -36.68 -10.12
C PRO A 73 -10.30 -36.58 -9.66
N ASP A 74 -11.24 -36.58 -10.61
CA ASP A 74 -12.66 -36.60 -10.31
C ASP A 74 -12.93 -37.82 -9.43
N ALA A 75 -13.15 -37.59 -8.13
CA ALA A 75 -13.68 -38.61 -7.24
C ALA A 75 -15.16 -38.82 -7.62
N GLN A 76 -15.35 -39.56 -8.70
CA GLN A 76 -16.17 -40.77 -8.79
C GLN A 76 -17.25 -40.88 -7.68
N PRO A 77 -18.54 -40.73 -8.02
CA PRO A 77 -19.65 -40.97 -7.10
C PRO A 77 -19.96 -42.47 -7.08
N ASP A 78 -19.39 -43.21 -6.14
CA ASP A 78 -19.77 -44.61 -5.86
C ASP A 78 -20.44 -44.62 -4.47
N ALA A 79 -21.78 -44.64 -4.37
CA ALA A 79 -22.65 -45.84 -4.33
C ALA A 79 -22.60 -46.57 -2.97
#